data_AF-A0A286CEW4-F1
#
_entry.id   AF-A0A286CEW4-F1
#
_cell.length_a   1.000
_cell.length_b   1.000
_cell.length_c   1.000
_cell.angle_alpha   90.00
_cell.angle_beta   90.00
_cell.angle_gamma   90.00
#
_symmetry.space_group_name_H-M   'P 1'
#
loop_
_entity.id
_entity.type
_entity.pdbx_description
1 polymer ?
#
loop_
_entity_poly.entity_id
_entity_poly.type
_entity_poly.pdbx_seq_one_letter_code
_entity_poly.pdbx_strand_id
1 'polypeptide(L)'
;MEAGHCHFNAATQLAKSPQHFGPADHLAGIAAECAIKAMLLDFFGSVQDTPQGIPYSPVIRNRPTQSQRQADRARRDSQHGHLPHVWDQLLLLANGHRGATVLAQIPQQNPFRESADEWDVAHRYRDSSQISDQRVKRHLTAARTVIAAYQQAK
;
A
#
# COMPACT_ATOMS: atom_id res chain seq x y z
N MET A 1 10.45 7.10 -3.32
CA MET A 1 9.21 7.92 -3.15
C MET A 1 8.78 8.68 -4.41
N GLU A 2 9.68 9.12 -5.29
CA GLU A 2 9.30 9.90 -6.49
C GLU A 2 8.18 9.28 -7.34
N ALA A 3 8.26 7.97 -7.63
CA ALA A 3 7.22 7.25 -8.36
C ALA A 3 5.82 7.37 -7.74
N GLY A 4 5.70 7.28 -6.41
CA GLY A 4 4.41 7.39 -5.72
C GLY A 4 3.77 8.78 -5.87
N HIS A 5 4.57 9.85 -5.86
CA HIS A 5 4.07 11.20 -6.17
C HIS A 5 3.58 11.32 -7.61
N CYS A 6 4.32 10.77 -8.58
CA CYS A 6 3.92 10.77 -9.99
C CYS A 6 2.58 10.03 -10.19
N HIS A 7 2.41 8.86 -9.58
CA HIS A 7 1.16 8.11 -9.63
C HIS A 7 -0.01 8.88 -8.97
N PHE A 8 0.22 9.50 -7.82
CA PHE A 8 -0.80 10.29 -7.13
C PHE A 8 -1.26 11.51 -7.95
N ASN A 9 -0.30 12.23 -8.54
CA ASN A 9 -0.59 13.38 -9.38
C ASN A 9 -1.41 12.96 -10.61
N ALA A 10 -1.03 11.88 -11.28
CA ALA A 10 -1.76 11.34 -12.42
C ALA A 10 -3.19 10.90 -12.01
N ALA A 11 -3.32 10.17 -10.89
CA ALA A 11 -4.62 9.77 -10.34
C ALA A 11 -5.53 10.97 -10.09
N THR A 12 -4.99 12.03 -9.49
CA THR A 12 -5.72 13.27 -9.17
C THR A 12 -6.20 13.98 -10.44
N GLN A 13 -5.40 13.99 -11.51
CA GLN A 13 -5.83 14.60 -12.77
C GLN A 13 -6.95 13.78 -13.44
N LEU A 14 -6.82 12.46 -13.46
CA LEU A 14 -7.82 11.57 -14.07
C LEU A 14 -9.16 11.60 -13.32
N ALA A 15 -9.12 11.70 -11.99
CA ALA A 15 -10.31 11.77 -11.15
C ALA A 15 -11.21 13.00 -11.41
N LYS A 16 -10.77 13.97 -12.23
CA LYS A 16 -11.60 15.11 -12.66
C LYS A 16 -12.76 14.71 -13.58
N SER A 17 -12.70 13.55 -14.21
CA SER A 17 -13.73 13.08 -15.15
C SER A 17 -14.19 11.65 -14.82
N PRO A 18 -15.49 11.39 -14.66
CA PRO A 18 -16.02 10.05 -14.32
C PRO A 18 -15.59 8.93 -15.27
N GLN A 19 -15.44 9.24 -16.57
CA GLN A 19 -14.96 8.30 -17.59
C GLN A 19 -13.56 7.71 -17.30
N HIS A 20 -12.79 8.34 -16.40
CA HIS A 20 -11.43 7.93 -16.02
C HIS A 20 -11.33 7.41 -14.59
N PHE A 21 -12.46 7.12 -13.92
CA PHE A 21 -12.45 6.62 -12.55
C PHE A 21 -11.72 5.30 -12.36
N GLY A 22 -11.80 4.36 -13.32
CA GLY A 22 -11.02 3.10 -13.25
C GLY A 22 -9.51 3.36 -13.19
N PRO A 23 -8.93 4.07 -14.18
CA PRO A 23 -7.52 4.46 -14.15
C PRO A 23 -7.13 5.31 -12.93
N ALA A 24 -8.00 6.24 -12.50
CA ALA A 24 -7.74 7.08 -11.32
C ALA A 24 -7.66 6.24 -10.03
N ASP A 25 -8.62 5.32 -9.83
CA ASP A 25 -8.66 4.39 -8.69
C ASP A 25 -7.43 3.49 -8.64
N HIS A 26 -7.05 2.95 -9.81
CA HIS A 26 -5.88 2.11 -9.95
C HIS A 26 -4.60 2.86 -9.55
N LEU A 27 -4.38 4.05 -10.12
CA LEU A 27 -3.19 4.85 -9.81
C LEU A 27 -3.16 5.37 -8.37
N ALA A 28 -4.32 5.64 -7.76
CA ALA A 28 -4.40 5.97 -6.34
C ALA A 28 -3.90 4.82 -5.47
N GLY A 29 -4.28 3.57 -5.79
CA GLY A 29 -3.75 2.38 -5.12
C GLY A 29 -2.25 2.20 -5.32
N ILE A 30 -1.75 2.30 -6.55
CA ILE A 30 -0.31 2.21 -6.81
C ILE A 30 0.47 3.30 -6.07
N ALA A 31 -0.04 4.53 -6.02
CA ALA A 31 0.58 5.62 -5.26
C ALA A 31 0.70 5.29 -3.77
N ALA A 32 -0.40 4.80 -3.16
CA ALA A 32 -0.42 4.39 -1.76
C ALA A 32 0.55 3.21 -1.51
N GLU A 33 0.54 2.18 -2.36
CA GLU A 33 1.45 1.05 -2.30
C GLU A 33 2.92 1.50 -2.34
N CYS A 34 3.29 2.38 -3.27
CA CYS A 34 4.65 2.91 -3.37
C CYS A 34 5.09 3.67 -2.11
N ALA A 35 4.21 4.50 -1.53
CA ALA A 35 4.50 5.23 -0.30
C ALA A 35 4.69 4.27 0.89
N ILE A 36 3.82 3.27 1.00
CA ILE A 36 3.88 2.26 2.06
C ILE A 36 5.17 1.44 1.96
N LYS A 37 5.51 0.94 0.77
CA LYS A 37 6.76 0.20 0.55
C LYS A 37 7.99 1.04 0.86
N ALA A 38 7.97 2.33 0.53
CA ALA A 38 9.04 3.25 0.89
C ALA A 38 9.16 3.40 2.42
N MET A 39 8.07 3.57 3.16
CA MET A 39 8.11 3.60 4.63
C MET A 39 8.66 2.30 5.23
N LEU A 40 8.24 1.15 4.70
CA LEU A 40 8.70 -0.16 5.17
C LEU A 40 10.21 -0.34 4.98
N LEU A 41 10.74 0.09 3.82
CA LEU A 41 12.17 0.05 3.50
C LEU A 41 12.98 1.07 4.30
N ASP A 42 12.53 2.33 4.32
CA ASP A 42 13.32 3.44 4.86
C ASP A 42 13.28 3.51 6.40
N PHE A 43 12.16 3.09 7.02
CA PHE A 43 11.91 3.33 8.45
C PHE A 43 11.70 2.06 9.28
N PHE A 44 11.19 0.97 8.69
CA PHE A 44 10.71 -0.19 9.47
C PHE A 44 11.49 -1.48 9.19
N GLY A 45 12.69 -1.38 8.64
CA GLY A 45 13.66 -2.47 8.58
C GLY A 45 13.35 -3.55 7.55
N SER A 46 12.45 -3.29 6.61
CA SER A 46 12.28 -4.14 5.43
C SER A 46 13.44 -3.97 4.47
N VAL A 47 13.68 -4.97 3.63
CA VAL A 47 14.80 -4.98 2.65
C VAL A 47 14.33 -5.43 1.27
N GLN A 48 15.10 -5.10 0.25
CA GLN A 48 14.84 -5.46 -1.15
C GLN A 48 16.13 -6.00 -1.80
N ASP A 49 16.62 -7.13 -1.30
CA ASP A 49 17.86 -7.79 -1.74
C ASP A 49 17.59 -9.08 -2.55
N THR A 50 16.36 -9.27 -3.04
CA THR A 50 15.98 -10.44 -3.84
C THR A 50 16.03 -10.15 -5.35
N PRO A 51 16.34 -11.15 -6.20
CA PRO A 51 16.34 -10.99 -7.66
C PRO A 51 15.01 -10.50 -8.25
N GLN A 52 13.89 -10.83 -7.60
CA GLN A 52 12.55 -10.42 -8.02
C GLN A 52 12.24 -8.95 -7.68
N GLY A 53 13.09 -8.29 -6.90
CA GLY A 53 12.90 -6.91 -6.49
C GLY A 53 11.69 -6.68 -5.58
N ILE A 54 11.09 -7.72 -5.00
CA ILE A 54 9.96 -7.60 -4.08
C ILE A 54 10.51 -7.29 -2.68
N PRO A 55 10.18 -6.14 -2.07
CA PRO A 55 10.57 -5.85 -0.70
C PRO A 55 9.95 -6.85 0.28
N TYR A 56 10.60 -7.11 1.41
CA TYR A 56 10.04 -7.98 2.45
C TYR A 56 10.54 -7.60 3.84
N SER A 57 9.84 -8.07 4.87
CA SER A 57 10.24 -7.94 6.27
C SER A 57 11.10 -9.14 6.71
N PRO A 58 12.39 -8.97 7.04
CA PRO A 58 13.21 -10.02 7.63
C PRO A 58 12.64 -10.53 8.95
N VAL A 59 12.02 -9.64 9.74
CA VAL A 59 11.37 -9.97 11.01
C VAL A 59 10.25 -10.98 10.83
N ILE A 60 9.42 -10.85 9.79
CA ILE A 60 8.37 -11.84 9.48
C ILE A 60 8.98 -13.10 8.86
N ARG A 61 9.91 -12.94 7.91
CA ARG A 61 10.51 -14.06 7.17
C ARG A 61 11.23 -15.05 8.08
N ASN A 62 11.96 -14.54 9.06
CA ASN A 62 12.85 -15.34 9.92
C ASN A 62 12.20 -15.75 11.25
N ARG A 63 10.87 -15.63 11.38
CA ARG A 63 10.17 -16.11 12.59
C ARG A 63 10.46 -17.60 12.80
N PRO A 64 10.67 -18.06 14.05
CA PRO A 64 10.81 -19.48 14.34
C PRO A 64 9.58 -20.25 13.86
N THR A 65 9.79 -21.36 13.14
CA THR A 65 8.73 -22.23 12.62
C THR A 65 9.00 -23.69 12.97
N GLN A 66 7.94 -24.46 13.12
CA GLN A 66 7.98 -25.88 13.51
C GLN A 66 7.77 -26.82 12.32
N SER A 67 7.52 -26.30 11.13
CA SER A 67 7.32 -27.10 9.91
C SER A 67 7.64 -26.32 8.65
N GLN A 68 7.95 -27.03 7.57
CA GLN A 68 8.18 -26.42 6.25
C GLN A 68 6.97 -25.60 5.77
N ARG A 69 5.74 -26.07 6.03
CA ARG A 69 4.52 -25.34 5.67
C ARG A 69 4.44 -23.96 6.35
N GLN A 70 4.88 -23.88 7.61
CA GLN A 70 4.93 -22.62 8.33
C GLN A 70 6.05 -21.71 7.78
N ALA A 71 7.21 -22.27 7.45
CA ALA A 71 8.31 -21.51 6.82
C ALA A 71 7.89 -20.91 5.47
N ASP A 72 7.21 -21.69 4.62
CA ASP A 72 6.71 -21.22 3.32
C ASP A 72 5.66 -20.11 3.48
N ARG A 73 4.80 -20.23 4.50
CA ARG A 73 3.83 -19.19 4.85
C ARG A 73 4.54 -17.92 5.31
N ALA A 74 5.50 -18.01 6.23
CA ALA A 74 6.27 -16.86 6.70
C ALA A 74 6.99 -16.14 5.56
N ARG A 75 7.54 -16.90 4.59
CA ARG A 75 8.14 -16.33 3.38
C ARG A 75 7.13 -15.52 2.57
N ARG A 76 5.93 -16.05 2.31
CA ARG A 76 4.87 -15.33 1.60
C ARG A 76 4.38 -14.11 2.36
N ASP A 77 4.07 -14.27 3.65
CA ASP A 77 3.53 -13.21 4.51
C ASP A 77 4.55 -12.08 4.74
N SER A 78 5.86 -12.38 4.60
CA SER A 78 6.92 -11.38 4.68
C SER A 78 6.99 -10.46 3.46
N GLN A 79 6.52 -10.90 2.30
CA GLN A 79 6.65 -10.14 1.05
C GLN A 79 5.68 -8.97 1.04
N HIS A 80 6.20 -7.79 0.73
CA HIS A 80 5.42 -6.57 0.50
C HIS A 80 4.92 -6.59 -0.94
N GLY A 81 3.83 -7.36 -1.14
CA GLY A 81 3.10 -7.48 -2.39
C GLY A 81 2.25 -6.24 -2.67
N HIS A 82 1.02 -6.43 -3.12
CA HIS A 82 0.14 -5.33 -3.48
C HIS A 82 -0.80 -4.90 -2.35
N LEU A 83 -1.46 -3.76 -2.55
CA LEU A 83 -2.69 -3.48 -1.80
C LEU A 83 -3.75 -4.57 -2.05
N PRO A 84 -4.69 -4.76 -1.10
CA PRO A 84 -4.78 -4.07 0.19
C PRO A 84 -3.77 -4.57 1.23
N HIS A 85 -3.13 -5.72 1.02
CA HIS A 85 -2.31 -6.43 2.01
C HIS A 85 -1.13 -5.63 2.55
N VAL A 86 -0.46 -4.84 1.71
CA VAL A 86 0.70 -4.03 2.15
C VAL A 86 0.32 -2.96 3.18
N TRP A 87 -0.93 -2.49 3.18
CA TRP A 87 -1.42 -1.56 4.22
C TRP A 87 -1.46 -2.21 5.59
N ASP A 88 -1.94 -3.45 5.68
CA ASP A 88 -2.00 -4.19 6.94
C ASP A 88 -0.58 -4.51 7.44
N GLN A 89 0.35 -4.74 6.52
CA GLN A 89 1.77 -4.90 6.86
C GLN A 89 2.37 -3.60 7.42
N LEU A 90 1.99 -2.42 6.92
CA LEU A 90 2.40 -1.15 7.52
C LEU A 90 1.91 -1.04 8.97
N LEU A 91 0.63 -1.31 9.21
CA LEU A 91 0.06 -1.26 10.56
C LEU A 91 0.75 -2.25 11.51
N LEU A 92 1.09 -3.43 11.02
CA LEU A 92 1.78 -4.45 11.81
C LEU A 92 3.24 -4.07 12.13
N LEU A 93 3.95 -3.45 11.18
CA LEU A 93 5.40 -3.26 11.25
C LEU A 93 5.79 -1.87 11.75
N ALA A 94 4.92 -0.87 11.65
CA ALA A 94 5.16 0.47 12.15
C ALA A 94 5.33 0.44 13.67
N ASN A 95 6.56 0.64 14.14
CA ASN A 95 6.93 0.58 15.55
C ASN A 95 7.89 1.73 15.94
N GLY A 96 8.12 1.87 17.25
CA GLY A 96 8.97 2.92 17.80
C GLY A 96 8.43 4.34 17.60
N HIS A 97 9.28 5.35 17.82
CA HIS A 97 8.87 6.75 17.72
C HIS A 97 8.39 7.14 16.32
N ARG A 98 9.12 6.73 15.26
CA ARG A 98 8.70 6.97 13.86
C ARG A 98 7.39 6.24 13.54
N GLY A 99 7.20 5.02 14.05
CA GLY A 99 5.94 4.31 13.94
C GLY A 99 4.78 5.07 14.57
N ALA A 100 4.95 5.61 15.78
CA ALA A 100 3.93 6.44 16.43
C ALA A 100 3.56 7.67 15.59
N THR A 101 4.55 8.36 15.01
CA THR A 101 4.31 9.50 14.11
C THR A 101 3.51 9.10 12.87
N VAL A 102 3.87 8.00 12.21
CA VAL A 102 3.15 7.49 11.03
C VAL A 102 1.73 7.05 11.40
N LEU A 103 1.58 6.25 12.45
CA LEU A 103 0.29 5.70 12.89
C LEU A 103 -0.70 6.76 13.36
N ALA A 104 -0.21 7.90 13.87
CA ALA A 104 -1.06 9.04 14.21
C ALA A 104 -1.73 9.70 13.00
N GLN A 105 -1.17 9.54 11.79
CA GLN A 105 -1.68 10.17 10.58
C GLN A 105 -2.53 9.21 9.72
N ILE A 106 -2.25 7.91 9.76
CA ILE A 106 -2.89 6.94 8.85
C ILE A 106 -4.14 6.29 9.48
N PRO A 107 -5.20 6.05 8.68
CA PRO A 107 -6.35 5.27 9.12
C PRO A 107 -5.95 3.88 9.59
N GLN A 108 -6.46 3.47 10.75
CA GLN A 108 -6.26 2.13 11.29
C GLN A 108 -7.12 1.08 10.58
N GLN A 109 -8.18 1.52 9.91
CA GLN A 109 -8.95 0.68 8.98
C GLN A 109 -8.38 0.83 7.58
N ASN A 110 -8.20 -0.29 6.88
CA ASN A 110 -7.63 -0.33 5.54
C ASN A 110 -8.63 0.20 4.49
N PRO A 111 -8.39 1.38 3.88
CA PRO A 111 -9.35 2.01 2.97
C PRO A 111 -9.55 1.24 1.65
N PHE A 112 -8.68 0.26 1.36
CA PHE A 112 -8.66 -0.54 0.14
C PHE A 112 -9.28 -1.93 0.32
N ARG A 113 -9.78 -2.27 1.53
CA ARG A 113 -10.26 -3.61 1.91
C ARG A 113 -11.78 -3.68 2.14
N GLU A 114 -12.58 -2.85 1.46
CA GLU A 114 -14.03 -2.98 1.59
C GLU A 114 -14.52 -4.27 0.92
N SER A 115 -15.25 -5.11 1.65
CA SER A 115 -15.61 -6.47 1.21
C SER A 115 -16.44 -6.52 -0.07
N ALA A 116 -17.24 -5.48 -0.33
CA ALA A 116 -18.05 -5.38 -1.55
C ALA A 116 -17.24 -4.87 -2.75
N ASP A 117 -16.04 -4.30 -2.53
CA ASP A 117 -15.32 -3.56 -3.55
C ASP A 117 -13.82 -3.41 -3.21
N GLU A 118 -13.15 -4.54 -2.94
CA GLU A 118 -11.72 -4.58 -2.60
C GLU A 118 -10.89 -3.99 -3.75
N TRP A 119 -9.77 -3.32 -3.44
CA TRP A 119 -8.86 -2.87 -4.48
C TRP A 119 -8.00 -4.02 -4.98
N ASP A 120 -7.88 -4.17 -6.31
CA ASP A 120 -7.04 -5.19 -6.93
C ASP A 120 -6.29 -4.59 -8.12
N VAL A 121 -5.05 -5.02 -8.33
CA VAL A 121 -4.21 -4.57 -9.46
C VAL A 121 -4.84 -4.89 -10.83
N ALA A 122 -5.63 -5.96 -10.93
CA ALA A 122 -6.37 -6.36 -12.12
C ALA A 122 -7.53 -5.40 -12.44
N HIS A 123 -7.98 -4.57 -11.49
CA HIS A 123 -8.99 -3.54 -11.75
C HIS A 123 -8.54 -2.47 -12.75
N ARG A 124 -7.26 -2.48 -13.18
CA ARG A 124 -6.77 -1.70 -14.33
C ARG A 124 -7.59 -1.88 -15.61
N TYR A 125 -8.28 -3.01 -15.75
CA TYR A 125 -9.13 -3.35 -16.90
C TYR A 125 -10.63 -3.28 -16.60
N ARG A 126 -10.99 -2.87 -15.38
CA ARG A 126 -12.40 -2.76 -14.99
C ARG A 126 -13.01 -1.55 -15.70
N ASP A 127 -14.28 -1.70 -16.08
CA ASP A 127 -15.04 -0.58 -16.63
C ASP A 127 -15.18 0.53 -15.58
N SER A 128 -14.79 1.76 -15.97
CA SER A 128 -14.93 2.96 -15.13
C SER A 128 -16.37 3.18 -14.66
N SER A 129 -17.38 2.70 -15.40
CA SER A 129 -18.80 2.79 -15.01
C SER A 129 -19.12 2.04 -13.71
N GLN A 130 -18.28 1.08 -13.32
CA GLN A 130 -18.42 0.28 -12.10
C GLN A 130 -17.69 0.88 -10.89
N ILE A 131 -16.94 1.97 -11.08
CA ILE A 131 -16.18 2.62 -10.02
C ILE A 131 -16.91 3.88 -9.59
N SER A 132 -17.26 3.98 -8.30
CA SER A 132 -17.95 5.15 -7.77
C SER A 132 -16.99 6.31 -7.49
N ASP A 133 -17.50 7.54 -7.59
CA ASP A 133 -16.78 8.76 -7.17
C ASP A 133 -16.32 8.67 -5.69
N GLN A 134 -17.17 8.10 -4.82
CA GLN A 134 -16.85 7.91 -3.41
C GLN A 134 -15.63 7.01 -3.21
N ARG A 135 -15.53 5.90 -3.96
CA ARG A 135 -14.38 5.00 -3.93
C ARG A 135 -13.10 5.73 -4.36
N VAL A 136 -13.14 6.44 -5.50
CA VAL A 136 -11.99 7.20 -6.00
C VAL A 136 -11.52 8.22 -4.97
N LYS A 137 -12.45 8.99 -4.38
CA LYS A 137 -12.14 9.98 -3.34
C LYS A 137 -11.53 9.34 -2.10
N ARG A 138 -12.04 8.18 -1.67
CA ARG A 138 -11.49 7.42 -0.53
C ARG A 138 -10.05 7.00 -0.80
N HIS A 139 -9.78 6.38 -1.94
CA HIS A 139 -8.43 5.89 -2.28
C HIS A 139 -7.44 7.04 -2.53
N LEU A 140 -7.85 8.14 -3.18
CA LEU A 140 -7.03 9.35 -3.30
C LEU A 140 -6.69 9.95 -1.93
N THR A 141 -7.67 10.01 -1.02
CA THR A 141 -7.44 10.51 0.34
C THR A 141 -6.44 9.62 1.07
N ALA A 142 -6.62 8.30 1.01
CA ALA A 142 -5.71 7.32 1.62
C ALA A 142 -4.28 7.46 1.06
N ALA A 143 -4.13 7.55 -0.27
CA ALA A 143 -2.83 7.73 -0.93
C ALA A 143 -2.14 9.03 -0.49
N ARG A 144 -2.87 10.16 -0.47
CA ARG A 144 -2.35 11.43 0.01
C ARG A 144 -1.89 11.34 1.47
N THR A 145 -2.66 10.67 2.32
CA THR A 145 -2.35 10.52 3.74
C THR A 145 -1.06 9.72 3.96
N VAL A 146 -0.88 8.58 3.29
CA VAL A 146 0.37 7.80 3.45
C VAL A 146 1.58 8.50 2.84
N ILE A 147 1.40 9.28 1.77
CA ILE A 147 2.46 10.12 1.20
C ILE A 147 2.87 11.21 2.21
N ALA A 148 1.91 11.91 2.81
CA ALA A 148 2.18 12.94 3.81
C ALA A 148 2.85 12.34 5.07
N ALA A 149 2.40 11.17 5.52
CA ALA A 149 3.00 10.47 6.65
C ALA A 149 4.47 10.08 6.36
N TYR A 150 4.77 9.60 5.14
CA TYR A 150 6.16 9.34 4.73
C TYR A 150 7.02 10.61 4.78
N GLN A 151 6.51 11.73 4.27
CA GLN A 151 7.24 13.01 4.26
C GLN A 151 7.52 13.54 5.66
N GLN A 152 6.53 13.45 6.56
CA GLN A 152 6.67 13.92 7.94
C GLN A 152 7.60 13.02 8.78
N ALA A 153 7.61 11.71 8.49
CA ALA A 153 8.42 10.75 9.21
C ALA A 153 9.87 10.67 8.72
N LYS A 154 10.25 11.37 7.64
CA LYS A 154 11.62 11.38 7.09
C LYS A 154 12.52 12.29 7.93
#